data_AF-A0A2S6CE92-F1
#
_entry.id   AF-A0A2S6CE92-F1
#
_cell.length_a   1.000
_cell.length_b   1.000
_cell.length_c   1.000
_cell.angle_alpha   90.00
_cell.angle_beta   90.00
_cell.angle_gamma   90.00
#
_symmetry.space_group_name_H-M   'P 1'
#
loop_
_entity.id
_entity.type
_entity.pdbx_description
1 polymer ?
#
loop_
_entity_poly.entity_id
_entity_poly.type
_entity_poly.pdbx_seq_one_letter_code
_entity_poly.pdbx_strand_id
1 'polypeptide(L)'
;MESAGKLPLTLVDVLSNAVVLRQVTPHIPARELLRLAVTCKAIREILYNHSEAWRYLDITGVKRAIINTSPIDIGGVSWRAERMDESLTEDEFYAGPLRGILGRLHSKRILKYVQTLILDGLTVPADLVREIVAEDRYHVRVLSLRESKQLNITKLQQVLRYIVRPTRPDDTPRLKALYFFGQRDVLISPTATKQLPRTDPPALGVMSGAGAQIGADWNQRSQHDLIPKIFDDESRWYGCNGRVMKRPYSEWAETLQVCRGLISFDAVLCRGPRHDITKVASKDFLQPTIATIALGPEGCQDCHSSSEGPAVFGESAHEALPLLAPIPLHSSTVRGCVRPEPQEDGKFPQLILRCEDCLRGRWCEQCNRWWCENCYQEPPSRVSLRTEMQHLEMQEDLEREGWAAVNNAPNGNQVKVFSKLCVERCLVGEMMAGAGSNGMWG
;
A
#
# COMPACT_ATOMS: atom_id res chain seq x y z
N MET A 1 -61.83 10.07 14.38
CA MET A 1 -60.47 10.50 13.95
C MET A 1 -59.78 9.29 13.39
N GLU A 2 -59.99 9.03 12.10
CA GLU A 2 -59.45 7.87 11.39
C GLU A 2 -57.93 8.00 11.25
N SER A 3 -57.20 6.95 11.61
CA SER A 3 -55.79 6.82 11.27
C SER A 3 -55.68 6.65 9.75
N ALA A 4 -55.30 7.72 9.06
CA ALA A 4 -54.99 7.65 7.63
C ALA A 4 -54.00 6.51 7.38
N GLY A 5 -54.45 5.49 6.63
CA GLY A 5 -53.70 4.28 6.35
C GLY A 5 -52.39 4.59 5.63
N LYS A 6 -51.28 4.47 6.34
CA LYS A 6 -49.95 4.50 5.72
C LYS A 6 -49.80 3.24 4.87
N LEU A 7 -49.71 3.42 3.56
CA LEU A 7 -49.30 2.36 2.64
C LEU A 7 -47.95 1.76 3.10
N PRO A 8 -47.74 0.45 2.92
CA PRO A 8 -46.47 -0.18 3.29
C PRO A 8 -45.32 0.40 2.47
N LEU A 9 -44.17 0.62 3.12
CA LEU A 9 -42.94 1.07 2.47
C LEU A 9 -42.54 0.09 1.38
N THR A 10 -42.43 0.57 0.15
CA THR A 10 -41.97 -0.24 -0.98
C THR A 10 -40.45 -0.14 -1.14
N LEU A 11 -39.86 -1.09 -1.86
CA LEU A 11 -38.43 -1.02 -2.22
C LEU A 11 -38.11 0.24 -3.03
N VAL A 12 -39.06 0.73 -3.83
CA VAL A 12 -38.91 1.97 -4.61
C VAL A 12 -38.78 3.18 -3.69
N ASP A 13 -39.59 3.24 -2.61
CA ASP A 13 -39.52 4.33 -1.62
C ASP A 13 -38.17 4.33 -0.91
N VAL A 14 -37.63 3.15 -0.60
CA VAL A 14 -36.33 2.97 0.06
C VAL A 14 -35.18 3.40 -0.86
N LEU A 15 -35.17 2.93 -2.12
CA LEU A 15 -34.09 3.24 -3.09
C LEU A 15 -34.14 4.68 -3.63
N SER A 16 -35.30 5.34 -3.56
CA SER A 16 -35.44 6.77 -3.86
C SER A 16 -34.66 7.65 -2.87
N ASN A 17 -34.32 7.13 -1.69
CA ASN A 17 -33.53 7.86 -0.70
C ASN A 17 -32.04 7.80 -1.06
N ALA A 18 -31.47 8.97 -1.40
CA ALA A 18 -30.05 9.14 -1.76
C ALA A 18 -29.07 8.56 -0.72
N VAL A 19 -29.38 8.71 0.57
CA VAL A 19 -28.52 8.23 1.67
C VAL A 19 -28.53 6.71 1.71
N VAL A 20 -29.71 6.09 1.62
CA VAL A 20 -29.83 4.63 1.59
C VAL A 20 -29.13 4.07 0.36
N LEU A 21 -29.35 4.70 -0.80
CA LEU A 21 -28.70 4.28 -2.04
C LEU A 21 -27.17 4.32 -1.92
N ARG A 22 -26.61 5.42 -1.40
CA ARG A 22 -25.16 5.56 -1.15
C ARG A 22 -24.58 4.50 -0.21
N GLN A 23 -25.37 4.05 0.76
CA GLN A 23 -24.95 3.03 1.72
C GLN A 23 -25.08 1.62 1.15
N VAL A 24 -26.05 1.37 0.26
CA VAL A 24 -26.35 0.02 -0.23
C VAL A 24 -25.59 -0.31 -1.51
N THR A 25 -25.47 0.62 -2.46
CA THR A 25 -24.93 0.31 -3.79
C THR A 25 -23.49 -0.16 -3.83
N PRO A 26 -22.55 0.33 -2.99
CA PRO A 26 -21.16 -0.16 -3.04
C PRO A 26 -21.02 -1.64 -2.67
N HIS A 27 -21.98 -2.20 -1.94
CA HIS A 27 -22.00 -3.63 -1.57
C HIS A 27 -22.63 -4.53 -2.64
N ILE A 28 -23.22 -3.96 -3.68
CA ILE A 28 -23.89 -4.71 -4.75
C ILE A 28 -23.00 -4.66 -6.00
N PRO A 29 -22.59 -5.81 -6.55
CA PRO A 29 -21.82 -5.83 -7.80
C PRO A 29 -22.55 -5.09 -8.93
N ALA A 30 -21.80 -4.34 -9.75
CA ALA A 30 -22.34 -3.55 -10.86
C ALA A 30 -23.28 -4.34 -11.79
N ARG A 31 -22.99 -5.63 -12.00
CA ARG A 31 -23.84 -6.55 -12.78
C ARG A 31 -25.23 -6.70 -12.17
N GLU A 32 -25.32 -6.85 -10.85
CA GLU A 32 -26.59 -7.05 -10.14
C GLU A 32 -27.39 -5.73 -10.06
N LEU A 33 -26.73 -4.58 -9.92
CA LEU A 33 -27.40 -3.28 -10.08
C LEU A 33 -28.02 -3.11 -11.48
N LEU A 34 -27.29 -3.50 -12.53
CA LEU A 34 -27.83 -3.47 -13.90
C LEU A 34 -29.00 -4.43 -14.08
N ARG A 35 -28.98 -5.60 -13.44
CA ARG A 35 -30.10 -6.57 -13.48
C ARG A 35 -31.32 -6.04 -12.73
N LEU A 36 -31.12 -5.44 -11.56
CA LEU A 36 -32.17 -4.80 -10.79
C LEU A 36 -32.87 -3.71 -11.61
N ALA A 37 -32.12 -2.92 -12.37
CA ALA A 37 -32.67 -1.92 -13.29
C ALA A 37 -33.51 -2.50 -14.46
N VAL A 38 -33.43 -3.80 -14.75
CA VAL A 38 -34.28 -4.44 -15.77
C VAL A 38 -35.64 -4.84 -15.18
N THR A 39 -35.72 -5.07 -13.87
CA THR A 39 -36.93 -5.59 -13.21
C THR A 39 -38.07 -4.57 -13.11
N CYS A 40 -37.75 -3.27 -12.98
CA CYS A 40 -38.74 -2.22 -12.73
C CYS A 40 -38.33 -0.89 -13.38
N LYS A 41 -39.28 -0.21 -14.04
CA LYS A 41 -39.05 1.10 -14.67
C LYS A 41 -38.68 2.18 -13.67
N ALA A 42 -39.32 2.23 -12.50
CA ALA A 42 -39.02 3.20 -11.46
C ALA A 42 -37.60 2.99 -10.91
N ILE A 43 -37.23 1.74 -10.61
CA ILE A 43 -35.88 1.42 -10.13
C ILE A 43 -34.83 1.72 -11.21
N ARG A 44 -35.14 1.44 -12.48
CA ARG A 44 -34.28 1.81 -13.61
C ARG A 44 -34.01 3.31 -13.63
N GLU A 45 -35.05 4.13 -13.47
CA GLU A 45 -34.90 5.59 -13.48
C GLU A 45 -34.01 6.08 -12.34
N ILE A 46 -34.25 5.57 -11.12
CA ILE A 46 -33.44 5.86 -9.94
C ILE A 46 -31.96 5.51 -10.21
N LEU A 47 -31.68 4.28 -10.65
CA LEU A 47 -30.32 3.81 -10.84
C LEU A 47 -29.59 4.54 -11.96
N TYR A 48 -30.24 4.92 -13.06
CA TYR A 48 -29.56 5.58 -14.19
C TYR A 48 -29.42 7.10 -14.02
N ASN A 49 -30.23 7.74 -13.17
CA ASN A 49 -30.22 9.18 -13.02
C ASN A 49 -29.56 9.66 -11.71
N HIS A 50 -29.49 8.82 -10.69
CA HIS A 50 -28.95 9.19 -9.38
C HIS A 50 -27.43 8.97 -9.28
N SER A 51 -26.68 9.97 -8.83
CA SER A 51 -25.21 9.90 -8.72
C SER A 51 -24.73 8.82 -7.75
N GLU A 52 -25.40 8.71 -6.59
CA GLU A 52 -25.01 7.77 -5.54
C GLU A 52 -25.18 6.29 -5.94
N ALA A 53 -25.89 6.00 -7.04
CA ALA A 53 -26.04 4.62 -7.51
C ALA A 53 -24.74 4.02 -8.05
N TRP A 54 -23.88 4.85 -8.64
CA TRP A 54 -22.69 4.43 -9.40
C TRP A 54 -21.41 5.13 -8.95
N ARG A 55 -21.45 5.81 -7.81
CA ARG A 55 -20.31 6.55 -7.27
C ARG A 55 -19.08 5.67 -7.09
N TYR A 56 -19.28 4.43 -6.65
CA TYR A 56 -18.27 3.42 -6.46
C TYR A 56 -18.45 2.32 -7.51
N LEU A 57 -17.41 2.06 -8.31
CA LEU A 57 -17.43 1.05 -9.35
C LEU A 57 -16.21 0.13 -9.21
N ASP A 58 -16.50 -1.12 -8.83
CA ASP A 58 -15.56 -2.23 -8.87
C ASP A 58 -15.85 -3.10 -10.08
N ILE A 59 -14.84 -3.28 -10.94
CA ILE A 59 -14.91 -4.14 -12.12
C ILE A 59 -14.00 -5.37 -12.04
N THR A 60 -13.28 -5.58 -10.93
CA THR A 60 -12.36 -6.72 -10.75
C THR A 60 -13.09 -8.07 -10.90
N GLY A 61 -14.36 -8.15 -10.48
CA GLY A 61 -15.20 -9.35 -10.64
C GLY A 61 -15.82 -9.56 -12.04
N VAL A 62 -15.60 -8.65 -13.00
CA VAL A 62 -16.24 -8.72 -14.31
C VAL A 62 -15.47 -9.65 -15.24
N LYS A 63 -16.02 -10.85 -15.49
CA LYS A 63 -15.41 -11.86 -16.40
C LYS A 63 -14.95 -11.29 -17.75
N ARG A 64 -15.73 -10.36 -18.32
CA ARG A 64 -15.39 -9.73 -19.61
C ARG A 64 -14.20 -8.77 -19.54
N ALA A 65 -13.78 -8.34 -18.36
CA ALA A 65 -12.60 -7.50 -18.17
C ALA A 65 -11.31 -8.33 -18.01
N ILE A 66 -11.42 -9.65 -17.85
CA ILE A 66 -10.30 -10.54 -17.59
C ILE A 66 -9.82 -11.13 -18.92
N ILE A 67 -8.54 -10.90 -19.24
CA ILE A 67 -7.86 -11.52 -20.38
C ILE A 67 -7.09 -12.74 -19.84
N ASN A 68 -7.44 -13.94 -20.30
CA ASN A 68 -6.74 -15.17 -19.94
C ASN A 68 -5.52 -15.34 -20.86
N THR A 69 -4.35 -14.94 -20.38
CA THR A 69 -3.05 -15.15 -21.06
C THR A 69 -2.40 -16.46 -20.62
N SER A 70 -3.12 -17.59 -20.71
CA SER A 70 -2.44 -18.89 -20.62
C SER A 70 -1.52 -19.06 -21.83
N PRO A 71 -0.26 -19.55 -21.68
CA PRO A 71 0.60 -19.82 -22.83
C PRO A 71 -0.10 -20.83 -23.73
N ILE A 72 -0.51 -20.40 -24.92
CA ILE A 72 -1.05 -21.28 -25.95
C ILE A 72 0.16 -21.89 -26.65
N ASP A 73 0.73 -22.91 -26.00
CA ASP A 73 1.40 -23.95 -26.76
C ASP A 73 0.30 -24.83 -27.36
N ILE A 74 0.50 -25.32 -28.59
CA ILE A 74 -0.49 -25.90 -29.53
C ILE A 74 -1.10 -24.85 -30.48
N GLY A 75 -0.47 -24.75 -31.65
CA GLY A 75 -0.92 -23.92 -32.76
C GLY A 75 -2.37 -24.17 -33.16
N GLY A 76 -3.07 -23.09 -33.52
CA GLY A 76 -4.30 -23.16 -34.32
C GLY A 76 -5.62 -22.81 -33.64
N VAL A 77 -5.63 -22.28 -32.40
CA VAL A 77 -6.89 -21.75 -31.84
C VAL A 77 -7.07 -20.28 -32.22
N SER A 78 -7.83 -20.09 -33.30
CA SER A 78 -8.36 -18.80 -33.74
C SER A 78 -9.13 -18.12 -32.61
N TRP A 79 -8.61 -16.97 -32.14
CA TRP A 79 -9.35 -16.01 -31.30
C TRP A 79 -10.48 -15.38 -32.13
N ARG A 80 -11.54 -16.14 -32.38
CA ARG A 80 -12.77 -15.66 -33.05
C ARG A 80 -13.59 -14.79 -32.08
N ALA A 81 -13.14 -13.57 -31.83
CA ALA A 81 -14.02 -12.49 -31.36
C ALA A 81 -13.53 -11.08 -31.69
N GLU A 82 -12.26 -10.89 -32.06
CA GLU A 82 -11.77 -9.59 -32.52
C GLU A 82 -10.74 -9.89 -33.59
N ARG A 83 -11.04 -9.52 -34.84
CA ARG A 83 -10.06 -9.63 -35.92
C ARG A 83 -8.87 -8.79 -35.49
N MET A 84 -7.74 -9.43 -35.20
CA MET A 84 -6.47 -8.73 -35.12
C MET A 84 -6.23 -8.14 -36.50
N ASP A 85 -6.60 -6.88 -36.67
CA ASP A 85 -6.08 -6.03 -37.71
C ASP A 85 -4.57 -5.89 -37.45
N GLU A 86 -3.74 -6.12 -38.46
CA GLU A 86 -2.28 -6.03 -38.34
C GLU A 86 -1.81 -4.62 -37.93
N SER A 87 -2.71 -3.63 -37.93
CA SER A 87 -2.48 -2.26 -37.44
C SER A 87 -2.74 -2.03 -35.95
N LEU A 88 -3.35 -2.97 -35.21
CA LEU A 88 -3.67 -2.80 -33.78
C LEU A 88 -2.41 -2.90 -32.92
N THR A 89 -2.17 -1.89 -32.09
CA THR A 89 -1.09 -1.94 -31.10
C THR A 89 -1.42 -2.89 -29.95
N GLU A 90 -0.39 -3.44 -29.30
CA GLU A 90 -0.53 -4.31 -28.12
C GLU A 90 -1.32 -3.61 -26.99
N ASP A 91 -1.05 -2.33 -26.75
CA ASP A 91 -1.75 -1.51 -25.76
C ASP A 91 -3.25 -1.35 -26.11
N GLU A 92 -3.60 -1.26 -27.39
CA GLU A 92 -5.01 -1.20 -27.83
C GLU A 92 -5.74 -2.52 -27.62
N PHE A 93 -5.09 -3.63 -27.94
CA PHE A 93 -5.62 -4.96 -27.72
C PHE A 93 -5.92 -5.20 -26.23
N TYR A 94 -4.95 -4.94 -25.35
CA TYR A 94 -5.12 -5.19 -23.92
C TYR A 94 -6.12 -4.23 -23.25
N ALA A 95 -6.24 -3.00 -23.74
CA ALA A 95 -7.24 -2.05 -23.25
C ALA A 95 -8.66 -2.32 -23.79
N GLY A 96 -8.80 -3.06 -24.89
CA GLY A 96 -10.06 -3.31 -25.61
C GLY A 96 -11.22 -3.75 -24.69
N PRO A 97 -11.06 -4.79 -23.86
CA PRO A 97 -12.13 -5.26 -22.98
C PRO A 97 -12.62 -4.19 -21.99
N LEU A 98 -11.69 -3.44 -21.38
CA LEU A 98 -12.01 -2.37 -20.44
C LEU A 98 -12.63 -1.16 -21.14
N ARG A 99 -12.08 -0.72 -22.29
CA ARG A 99 -12.68 0.33 -23.12
C ARG A 99 -14.10 -0.02 -23.55
N GLY A 100 -14.34 -1.28 -23.92
CA GLY A 100 -15.67 -1.76 -24.28
C GLY A 100 -16.67 -1.79 -23.11
N ILE A 101 -16.21 -2.01 -21.88
CA ILE A 101 -17.05 -1.91 -20.66
C ILE A 101 -17.34 -0.43 -20.35
N LEU A 102 -16.31 0.39 -20.25
CA LEU A 102 -16.41 1.82 -19.92
C LEU A 102 -17.21 2.58 -20.98
N GLY A 103 -17.03 2.28 -22.27
CA GLY A 103 -17.79 2.84 -23.37
C GLY A 103 -19.29 2.51 -23.30
N ARG A 104 -19.66 1.31 -22.84
CA ARG A 104 -21.07 0.95 -22.60
C ARG A 104 -21.65 1.62 -21.36
N LEU A 105 -20.85 1.85 -20.32
CA LEU A 105 -21.28 2.64 -19.16
C LEU A 105 -21.44 4.12 -19.53
N HIS A 106 -20.59 4.63 -20.42
CA HIS A 106 -20.70 5.97 -20.97
C HIS A 106 -21.97 6.15 -21.80
N SER A 107 -22.27 5.24 -22.74
CA SER A 107 -23.49 5.32 -23.55
C SER A 107 -24.78 5.23 -22.71
N LYS A 108 -24.69 4.56 -21.57
CA LYS A 108 -25.74 4.48 -20.54
C LYS A 108 -25.80 5.69 -19.60
N ARG A 109 -24.93 6.69 -19.77
CA ARG A 109 -24.81 7.87 -18.90
C ARG A 109 -24.47 7.53 -17.43
N ILE A 110 -23.88 6.37 -17.19
CA ILE A 110 -23.46 5.90 -15.86
C ILE A 110 -22.06 6.44 -15.53
N LEU A 111 -21.14 6.40 -16.49
CA LEU A 111 -19.71 6.66 -16.27
C LEU A 111 -19.43 8.03 -15.64
N LYS A 112 -20.25 9.04 -15.94
CA LYS A 112 -20.16 10.40 -15.39
C LYS A 112 -20.36 10.48 -13.86
N TYR A 113 -20.98 9.47 -13.25
CA TYR A 113 -21.21 9.42 -11.81
C TYR A 113 -20.11 8.70 -11.04
N VAL A 114 -19.22 7.98 -11.73
CA VAL A 114 -18.17 7.16 -11.12
C VAL A 114 -17.07 8.07 -10.56
N GLN A 115 -16.90 8.05 -9.23
CA GLN A 115 -15.86 8.80 -8.52
C GLN A 115 -14.76 7.89 -7.98
N THR A 116 -15.10 6.67 -7.59
CA THR A 116 -14.14 5.64 -7.17
C THR A 116 -14.17 4.50 -8.18
N LEU A 117 -13.03 4.21 -8.82
CA LEU A 117 -12.87 3.16 -9.83
C LEU A 117 -11.79 2.16 -9.41
N ILE A 118 -12.13 0.88 -9.36
CA ILE A 118 -11.19 -0.20 -8.98
C ILE A 118 -10.90 -1.07 -10.18
N LEU A 119 -9.62 -1.14 -10.55
CA LEU A 119 -9.09 -1.94 -11.65
C LEU A 119 -8.04 -2.96 -11.18
N ASP A 120 -8.08 -3.31 -9.89
CA ASP A 120 -7.06 -4.13 -9.24
C ASP A 120 -6.97 -5.52 -9.89
N GLY A 121 -5.75 -5.98 -10.15
CA GLY A 121 -5.48 -7.29 -10.76
C GLY A 121 -5.86 -7.43 -12.25
N LEU A 122 -6.46 -6.40 -12.86
CA LEU A 122 -6.87 -6.41 -14.27
C LEU A 122 -5.72 -5.99 -15.19
N THR A 123 -5.86 -6.29 -16.48
CA THR A 123 -4.92 -5.80 -17.50
C THR A 123 -5.23 -4.34 -17.81
N VAL A 124 -4.35 -3.43 -17.41
CA VAL A 124 -4.57 -1.98 -17.53
C VAL A 124 -3.34 -1.32 -18.17
N PRO A 125 -3.33 -1.12 -19.49
CA PRO A 125 -2.28 -0.36 -20.15
C PRO A 125 -2.26 1.11 -19.70
N ALA A 126 -1.07 1.73 -19.69
CA ALA A 126 -0.90 3.12 -19.27
C ALA A 126 -1.72 4.10 -20.14
N ASP A 127 -1.96 3.75 -21.40
CA ASP A 127 -2.79 4.52 -22.33
C ASP A 127 -4.25 4.59 -21.89
N LEU A 128 -4.79 3.50 -21.33
CA LEU A 128 -6.13 3.52 -20.74
C LEU A 128 -6.17 4.40 -19.48
N VAL A 129 -5.11 4.36 -18.66
CA VAL A 129 -5.03 5.25 -17.49
C VAL A 129 -5.03 6.71 -17.93
N ARG A 130 -4.26 7.06 -18.98
CA ARG A 130 -4.28 8.41 -19.59
C ARG A 130 -5.68 8.83 -19.98
N GLU A 131 -6.44 7.99 -20.66
CA GLU A 131 -7.85 8.28 -21.00
C GLU A 131 -8.69 8.55 -19.76
N ILE A 132 -8.59 7.69 -18.74
CA ILE A 132 -9.37 7.81 -17.49
C ILE A 132 -9.09 9.12 -16.76
N VAL A 133 -7.85 9.60 -16.75
CA VAL A 133 -7.46 10.79 -15.99
C VAL A 133 -7.57 12.09 -16.78
N ALA A 134 -7.52 12.03 -18.11
CA ALA A 134 -7.45 13.22 -18.98
C ALA A 134 -8.77 13.54 -19.69
N GLU A 135 -9.64 12.56 -19.97
CA GLU A 135 -10.88 12.81 -20.72
C GLU A 135 -12.04 13.20 -19.80
N ASP A 136 -12.86 14.16 -20.26
CA ASP A 136 -13.97 14.71 -19.49
C ASP A 136 -15.13 13.74 -19.22
N ARG A 137 -15.20 12.63 -19.97
CA ARG A 137 -16.22 11.59 -19.73
C ARG A 137 -16.02 10.88 -18.39
N TYR A 138 -14.82 10.94 -17.82
CA TYR A 138 -14.48 10.37 -16.53
C TYR A 138 -14.51 11.43 -15.42
N HIS A 139 -15.04 11.05 -14.26
CA HIS A 139 -15.11 11.89 -13.06
C HIS A 139 -14.39 11.21 -11.88
N VAL A 140 -13.43 10.35 -12.20
CA VAL A 140 -12.70 9.51 -11.23
C VAL A 140 -11.81 10.38 -10.36
N ARG A 141 -12.09 10.35 -9.05
CA ARG A 141 -11.32 11.03 -8.00
C ARG A 141 -10.38 10.05 -7.27
N VAL A 142 -10.80 8.80 -7.15
CA VAL A 142 -10.07 7.72 -6.52
C VAL A 142 -9.92 6.59 -7.54
N LEU A 143 -8.69 6.24 -7.88
CA LEU A 143 -8.38 5.16 -8.81
C LEU A 143 -7.52 4.11 -8.09
N SER A 144 -7.83 2.83 -8.30
CA SER A 144 -6.99 1.73 -7.81
C SER A 144 -6.46 0.90 -8.97
N LEU A 145 -5.13 0.75 -9.00
CA LEU A 145 -4.35 0.01 -10.00
C LEU A 145 -3.44 -1.04 -9.32
N ARG A 146 -3.82 -1.52 -8.13
CA ARG A 146 -2.99 -2.45 -7.35
C ARG A 146 -2.92 -3.78 -8.07
N GLU A 147 -1.70 -4.30 -8.22
CA GLU A 147 -1.44 -5.56 -8.92
C GLU A 147 -1.96 -5.60 -10.38
N SER A 148 -2.17 -4.45 -11.03
CA SER A 148 -2.58 -4.41 -12.44
C SER A 148 -1.50 -5.02 -13.36
N LYS A 149 -1.95 -5.73 -14.39
CA LYS A 149 -1.11 -6.41 -15.39
C LYS A 149 -0.90 -5.51 -16.62
N GLN A 150 0.22 -5.70 -17.32
CA GLN A 150 0.59 -4.97 -18.54
C GLN A 150 0.62 -3.43 -18.38
N LEU A 151 0.80 -2.94 -17.15
CA LEU A 151 0.91 -1.52 -16.83
C LEU A 151 2.37 -1.07 -16.96
N ASN A 152 2.67 -0.27 -17.98
CA ASN A 152 4.00 0.31 -18.16
C ASN A 152 4.21 1.44 -17.14
N ILE A 153 5.11 1.21 -16.17
CA ILE A 153 5.37 2.12 -15.05
C ILE A 153 5.93 3.47 -15.52
N THR A 154 6.89 3.47 -16.45
CA THR A 154 7.48 4.70 -16.98
C THR A 154 6.44 5.56 -17.70
N LYS A 155 5.59 4.95 -18.53
CA LYS A 155 4.47 5.66 -19.17
C LYS A 155 3.49 6.19 -18.13
N LEU A 156 3.15 5.43 -17.09
CA LEU A 156 2.27 5.89 -16.01
C LEU A 156 2.84 7.12 -15.29
N GLN A 157 4.12 7.10 -14.93
CA GLN A 157 4.80 8.25 -14.32
C GLN A 157 4.76 9.48 -15.23
N GLN A 158 4.96 9.32 -16.54
CA GLN A 158 4.84 10.40 -17.51
C GLN A 158 3.40 10.96 -17.56
N VAL A 159 2.38 10.09 -17.57
CA VAL A 159 0.97 10.50 -17.52
C VAL A 159 0.69 11.32 -16.26
N LEU A 160 1.13 10.86 -15.09
CA LEU A 160 0.94 11.55 -13.82
C LEU A 160 1.63 12.93 -13.81
N ARG A 161 2.90 13.01 -14.25
CA ARG A 161 3.63 14.28 -14.38
C ARG A 161 2.93 15.24 -15.34
N TYR A 162 2.39 14.73 -16.45
CA TYR A 162 1.68 15.55 -17.42
C TYR A 162 0.40 16.16 -16.86
N ILE A 163 -0.41 15.40 -16.11
CA ILE A 163 -1.69 15.91 -15.58
C ILE A 163 -1.52 16.89 -14.41
N VAL A 164 -0.38 16.85 -13.70
CA VAL A 164 -0.09 17.76 -12.59
C VAL A 164 0.77 18.97 -12.98
N ARG A 165 1.09 19.15 -14.26
CA ARG A 165 1.92 20.27 -14.74
C ARG A 165 1.40 21.64 -14.27
N PRO A 166 2.25 22.66 -14.07
CA PRO A 166 1.83 23.99 -13.61
C PRO A 166 0.86 24.72 -14.55
N THR A 167 0.93 24.44 -15.86
CA THR A 167 0.08 25.07 -16.89
C THR A 167 -1.29 24.42 -17.06
N ARG A 168 -1.69 23.57 -16.11
CA ARG A 168 -2.99 22.87 -16.16
C ARG A 168 -4.13 23.83 -15.83
N PRO A 169 -5.36 23.59 -16.35
CA PRO A 169 -6.53 24.34 -15.93
C PRO A 169 -6.82 24.20 -14.43
N ASP A 170 -7.47 25.21 -13.86
CA ASP A 170 -7.98 25.14 -12.49
C ASP A 170 -8.91 23.92 -12.30
N ASP A 171 -8.89 23.32 -11.11
CA ASP A 171 -9.61 22.07 -10.76
C ASP A 171 -9.12 20.78 -11.45
N THR A 172 -8.07 20.83 -12.29
CA THR A 172 -7.38 19.63 -12.78
C THR A 172 -6.09 19.34 -11.96
N PRO A 173 -5.66 18.08 -11.83
CA PRO A 173 -6.37 16.85 -12.21
C PRO A 173 -7.59 16.58 -11.31
N ARG A 174 -8.59 15.88 -11.87
CA ARG A 174 -9.76 15.39 -11.11
C ARG A 174 -9.40 14.24 -10.18
N LEU A 175 -8.44 13.41 -10.61
CA LEU A 175 -7.84 12.37 -9.80
C LEU A 175 -7.15 13.01 -8.59
N LYS A 176 -7.51 12.57 -7.38
CA LYS A 176 -6.93 13.04 -6.11
C LYS A 176 -6.28 11.92 -5.30
N ALA A 177 -6.61 10.66 -5.56
CA ALA A 177 -6.05 9.52 -4.85
C ALA A 177 -5.79 8.36 -5.81
N LEU A 178 -4.58 7.78 -5.74
CA LEU A 178 -4.17 6.64 -6.55
C LEU A 178 -3.60 5.54 -5.64
N TYR A 179 -4.27 4.39 -5.59
CA TYR A 179 -3.77 3.18 -4.95
C TYR A 179 -2.95 2.38 -5.97
N PHE A 180 -1.69 2.08 -5.64
CA PHE A 180 -0.75 1.45 -6.56
C PHE A 180 0.31 0.58 -5.87
N PHE A 181 0.88 1.03 -4.74
CA PHE A 181 2.00 0.36 -4.06
C PHE A 181 1.59 -0.81 -3.16
N GLY A 182 0.35 -0.80 -2.67
CA GLY A 182 -0.22 -1.81 -1.79
C GLY A 182 -0.67 -3.08 -2.51
N GLN A 183 -1.06 -4.08 -1.71
CA GLN A 183 -1.70 -5.29 -2.22
C GLN A 183 -3.17 -5.02 -2.52
N ARG A 184 -3.74 -5.74 -3.48
CA ARG A 184 -5.18 -5.63 -3.77
C ARG A 184 -6.00 -6.14 -2.59
N ASP A 185 -7.19 -5.59 -2.42
CA ASP A 185 -8.10 -6.05 -1.37
C ASP A 185 -8.47 -7.52 -1.62
N VAL A 186 -8.17 -8.38 -0.65
CA VAL A 186 -8.66 -9.75 -0.67
C VAL A 186 -10.11 -9.69 -0.19
N LEU A 187 -11.05 -10.01 -1.08
CA LEU A 187 -12.42 -10.27 -0.67
C LEU A 187 -12.37 -11.45 0.31
N ILE A 188 -12.46 -11.18 1.62
CA ILE A 188 -12.64 -12.21 2.63
C ILE A 188 -14.03 -12.80 2.36
N SER A 189 -14.09 -13.82 1.50
CA SER A 189 -15.25 -14.69 1.44
C SER A 189 -15.25 -15.47 2.75
N PRO A 190 -16.31 -15.40 3.58
CA PRO A 190 -16.41 -16.18 4.81
C PRO A 190 -16.44 -17.70 4.57
N THR A 191 -16.37 -18.16 3.31
CA THR A 191 -16.36 -19.55 2.88
C THR A 191 -15.01 -20.04 2.34
N ALA A 192 -13.96 -19.22 2.34
CA ALA A 192 -12.64 -19.59 1.81
C ALA A 192 -11.70 -20.25 2.84
N THR A 193 -12.24 -20.97 3.84
CA THR A 193 -11.47 -21.92 4.66
C THR A 193 -11.32 -23.30 4.00
N LYS A 194 -11.60 -23.43 2.70
CA LYS A 194 -11.32 -24.66 1.95
C LYS A 194 -10.31 -24.43 0.82
N GLN A 195 -9.14 -25.02 1.06
CA GLN A 195 -8.19 -25.57 0.09
C GLN A 195 -7.23 -24.57 -0.57
N LEU A 196 -6.14 -24.26 0.14
CA LEU A 196 -4.83 -24.18 -0.49
C LEU A 196 -4.25 -25.60 -0.63
N PRO A 197 -3.45 -25.89 -1.68
CA PRO A 197 -2.84 -27.20 -1.86
C PRO A 197 -1.89 -27.46 -0.69
N ARG A 198 -2.07 -28.59 -0.02
CA ARG A 198 -1.08 -29.13 0.91
C ARG A 198 0.18 -29.43 0.10
N THR A 199 1.23 -28.64 0.27
CA THR A 199 2.57 -29.10 -0.05
C THR A 199 2.96 -30.09 1.03
N ASP A 200 2.93 -31.38 0.68
CA ASP A 200 3.50 -32.41 1.54
C ASP A 200 5.00 -32.10 1.77
N PRO A 201 5.49 -32.14 3.01
CA PRO A 201 6.92 -32.01 3.25
C PRO A 201 7.64 -33.22 2.63
N PRO A 202 8.81 -33.03 1.98
CA PRO A 202 9.61 -34.15 1.53
C PRO A 202 9.95 -35.02 2.73
N ALA A 203 9.59 -36.30 2.64
CA ALA A 203 9.92 -37.30 3.63
C ALA A 203 11.43 -37.53 3.68
N LEU A 204 12.13 -36.89 4.62
CA LEU A 204 13.44 -37.31 5.11
C LEU A 204 13.78 -36.58 6.41
N GLY A 205 13.83 -37.32 7.54
CA GLY A 205 14.59 -36.95 8.73
C GLY A 205 13.80 -36.53 9.98
N VAL A 206 13.57 -37.51 10.86
CA VAL A 206 13.44 -37.45 12.34
C VAL A 206 12.91 -36.15 12.98
N MET A 207 11.61 -36.07 13.28
CA MET A 207 11.06 -35.17 14.33
C MET A 207 9.77 -35.76 14.93
N SER A 208 9.88 -36.81 15.75
CA SER A 208 8.78 -37.32 16.60
C SER A 208 8.98 -36.90 18.05
N GLY A 209 9.09 -35.59 18.30
CA GLY A 209 9.16 -35.02 19.65
C GLY A 209 7.97 -34.10 19.90
N ALA A 210 7.37 -34.19 21.09
CA ALA A 210 6.21 -33.37 21.50
C ALA A 210 6.45 -31.85 21.36
N GLY A 211 7.70 -31.37 21.41
CA GLY A 211 8.05 -29.97 21.18
C GLY A 211 7.89 -29.49 19.72
N ALA A 212 8.01 -30.38 18.73
CA ALA A 212 7.84 -30.04 17.31
C ALA A 212 6.36 -29.82 16.94
N GLN A 213 5.44 -30.49 17.63
CA GLN A 213 3.99 -30.27 17.47
C GLN A 213 3.53 -28.94 18.09
N ILE A 214 4.12 -28.52 19.22
CA ILE A 214 3.81 -27.23 19.85
C ILE A 214 4.25 -26.07 18.94
N GLY A 215 5.42 -26.18 18.29
CA GLY A 215 5.88 -25.20 17.30
C GLY A 215 5.01 -25.12 16.04
N ALA A 216 4.48 -26.26 15.58
CA ALA A 216 3.56 -26.31 14.44
C ALA A 216 2.18 -25.70 14.77
N ASP A 217 1.65 -25.97 15.97
CA ASP A 217 0.39 -25.38 16.44
C ASP A 217 0.52 -23.88 16.74
N TRP A 218 1.67 -23.43 17.24
CA TRP A 218 1.97 -22.01 17.44
C TRP A 218 2.13 -21.29 16.08
N ASN A 219 2.77 -21.92 15.10
CA ASN A 219 2.85 -21.42 13.72
C ASN A 219 1.47 -21.37 13.03
N GLN A 220 0.58 -22.32 13.29
CA GLN A 220 -0.79 -22.30 12.74
C GLN A 220 -1.68 -21.23 13.38
N ARG A 221 -1.63 -21.06 14.71
CA ARG A 221 -2.38 -20.01 15.42
C ARG A 221 -1.86 -18.61 15.08
N SER A 222 -0.54 -18.44 15.01
CA SER A 222 0.07 -17.19 14.56
C SER A 222 -0.25 -16.90 13.10
N GLN A 223 -0.24 -17.89 12.18
CA GLN A 223 -0.73 -17.66 10.82
C GLN A 223 -2.20 -17.23 10.81
N HIS A 224 -3.07 -17.87 11.57
CA HIS A 224 -4.50 -17.54 11.60
C HIS A 224 -4.79 -16.13 12.16
N ASP A 225 -4.02 -15.65 13.15
CA ASP A 225 -4.19 -14.33 13.77
C ASP A 225 -3.36 -13.22 13.07
N LEU A 226 -2.27 -13.55 12.39
CA LEU A 226 -1.43 -12.61 11.63
C LEU A 226 -1.97 -12.36 10.23
N ILE A 227 -2.58 -13.36 9.57
CA ILE A 227 -3.12 -13.22 8.21
C ILE A 227 -4.08 -12.02 8.09
N PRO A 228 -5.08 -11.81 8.96
CA PRO A 228 -5.95 -10.64 8.89
C PRO A 228 -5.21 -9.30 9.10
N LYS A 229 -4.21 -9.26 9.99
CA LYS A 229 -3.42 -8.05 10.33
C LYS A 229 -2.33 -7.72 9.31
N ILE A 230 -1.89 -8.70 8.51
CA ILE A 230 -0.90 -8.53 7.42
C ILE A 230 -1.55 -7.85 6.19
N PHE A 231 -2.86 -7.99 6.02
CA PHE A 231 -3.60 -7.40 4.88
C PHE A 231 -4.25 -6.05 5.20
N ASP A 232 -4.15 -5.59 6.45
CA ASP A 232 -4.61 -4.28 6.87
C ASP A 232 -3.49 -3.25 6.70
N ASP A 233 -3.70 -2.28 5.80
CA ASP A 233 -2.74 -1.22 5.53
C ASP A 233 -2.53 -0.32 6.73
N GLU A 234 -3.53 -0.17 7.60
CA GLU A 234 -3.40 0.58 8.83
C GLU A 234 -2.37 -0.07 9.76
N SER A 235 -2.54 -1.37 10.04
CA SER A 235 -1.56 -2.16 10.79
C SER A 235 -0.17 -2.07 10.14
N ARG A 236 -0.07 -2.14 8.80
CA ARG A 236 1.18 -2.00 8.05
C ARG A 236 1.89 -0.68 8.34
N TRP A 237 1.20 0.45 8.23
CA TRP A 237 1.81 1.79 8.33
C TRP A 237 1.97 2.31 9.76
N TYR A 238 1.01 2.05 10.64
CA TYR A 238 1.00 2.56 12.01
C TYR A 238 1.60 1.60 13.03
N GLY A 239 1.84 0.34 12.64
CA GLY A 239 2.53 -0.65 13.46
C GLY A 239 4.05 -0.47 13.48
N CYS A 240 4.70 -1.07 14.48
CA CYS A 240 6.16 -1.18 14.57
C CYS A 240 6.66 -2.40 13.78
N ASN A 241 6.26 -2.49 12.50
CA ASN A 241 6.45 -3.67 11.66
C ASN A 241 7.74 -3.64 10.84
N GLY A 242 8.52 -2.55 10.91
CA GLY A 242 9.74 -2.40 10.14
C GLY A 242 9.44 -2.10 8.66
N ARG A 243 9.98 -2.93 7.75
CA ARG A 243 9.86 -2.70 6.30
C ARG A 243 8.42 -2.90 5.82
N VAL A 244 7.81 -1.83 5.32
CA VAL A 244 6.40 -1.80 4.86
C VAL A 244 6.23 -1.98 3.36
N MET A 245 7.31 -1.84 2.59
CA MET A 245 7.32 -2.07 1.14
C MET A 245 8.22 -3.24 0.77
N LYS A 246 7.68 -4.20 0.01
CA LYS A 246 8.39 -5.41 -0.42
C LYS A 246 9.40 -5.15 -1.55
N ARG A 247 9.19 -4.09 -2.35
CA ARG A 247 10.04 -3.73 -3.49
C ARG A 247 10.52 -2.28 -3.33
N PRO A 248 11.79 -1.98 -3.65
CA PRO A 248 12.25 -0.60 -3.68
C PRO A 248 11.65 0.09 -4.92
N TYR A 249 10.76 1.05 -4.69
CA TYR A 249 10.17 1.90 -5.74
C TYR A 249 10.97 3.20 -5.87
N SER A 250 12.30 3.11 -5.90
CA SER A 250 13.19 4.28 -5.88
C SER A 250 12.93 5.28 -7.02
N GLU A 251 12.54 4.77 -8.18
CA GLU A 251 12.21 5.52 -9.39
C GLU A 251 10.91 6.34 -9.29
N TRP A 252 10.10 6.13 -8.25
CA TRP A 252 8.83 6.83 -8.05
C TRP A 252 8.94 8.12 -7.25
N ALA A 253 10.05 8.34 -6.53
CA ALA A 253 10.17 9.46 -5.60
C ALA A 253 9.99 10.83 -6.28
N GLU A 254 10.58 11.02 -7.46
CA GLU A 254 10.41 12.26 -8.24
C GLU A 254 8.95 12.45 -8.69
N THR A 255 8.27 11.37 -9.10
CA THR A 255 6.86 11.44 -9.50
C THR A 255 5.96 11.83 -8.31
N LEU A 256 6.20 11.22 -7.14
CA LEU A 256 5.50 11.56 -5.90
C LEU A 256 5.74 13.01 -5.49
N GLN A 257 6.99 13.49 -5.62
CA GLN A 257 7.36 14.87 -5.31
C GLN A 257 6.62 15.87 -6.22
N VAL A 258 6.51 15.59 -7.52
CA VAL A 258 5.79 16.44 -8.47
C VAL A 258 4.27 16.38 -8.26
N CYS A 259 3.74 15.25 -7.77
CA CYS A 259 2.31 15.09 -7.44
C CYS A 259 1.93 15.60 -6.04
N ARG A 260 2.89 16.06 -5.25
CA ARG A 260 2.72 16.49 -3.86
C ARG A 260 1.64 17.56 -3.74
N GLY A 261 0.71 17.38 -2.79
CA GLY A 261 -0.45 18.25 -2.60
C GLY A 261 -1.56 18.12 -3.65
N LEU A 262 -1.38 17.32 -4.70
CA LEU A 262 -2.31 17.21 -5.84
C LEU A 262 -2.94 15.82 -5.95
N ILE A 263 -2.11 14.78 -5.84
CA ILE A 263 -2.52 13.38 -5.85
C ILE A 263 -1.88 12.69 -4.64
N SER A 264 -2.71 12.03 -3.83
CA SER A 264 -2.26 11.20 -2.71
C SER A 264 -2.09 9.74 -3.14
N PHE A 265 -1.17 9.03 -2.51
CA PHE A 265 -0.79 7.66 -2.85
C PHE A 265 -0.74 6.77 -1.60
N ASP A 266 -0.86 5.46 -1.79
CA ASP A 266 -0.63 4.43 -0.75
C ASP A 266 0.86 4.21 -0.45
N ALA A 267 1.67 5.26 -0.65
CA ALA A 267 3.06 5.43 -0.22
C ALA A 267 3.34 6.93 -0.04
N VAL A 268 4.29 7.28 0.83
CA VAL A 268 4.64 8.67 1.11
C VAL A 268 6.14 8.91 1.01
N LEU A 269 6.53 10.15 0.72
CA LEU A 269 7.92 10.56 0.75
C LEU A 269 8.45 10.56 2.19
N CYS A 270 9.70 10.13 2.33
CA CYS A 270 10.43 10.22 3.59
C CYS A 270 10.55 11.69 4.01
N ARG A 271 10.12 11.98 5.24
CA ARG A 271 10.20 13.32 5.84
C ARG A 271 11.50 13.55 6.63
N GLY A 272 12.53 12.76 6.30
CA GLY A 272 13.91 12.89 6.80
C GLY A 272 14.41 14.33 6.76
N PRO A 273 15.02 14.87 7.83
CA PRO A 273 15.67 16.18 7.73
C PRO A 273 16.77 16.19 6.65
N ARG A 274 17.35 15.02 6.34
CA ARG A 274 18.33 14.84 5.26
C ARG A 274 17.78 15.04 3.84
N HIS A 275 16.46 15.00 3.66
CA HIS A 275 15.81 15.27 2.37
C HIS A 275 15.46 16.76 2.19
N ASP A 276 15.77 17.60 3.17
CA ASP A 276 15.56 19.03 3.13
C ASP A 276 16.92 19.74 3.08
N ILE A 277 17.29 20.26 1.91
CA ILE A 277 18.56 20.93 1.68
C ILE A 277 18.76 22.17 2.59
N THR A 278 17.67 22.71 3.15
CA THR A 278 17.75 23.85 4.08
C THR A 278 18.13 23.42 5.51
N LYS A 279 18.01 22.13 5.83
CA LYS A 279 18.24 21.58 7.17
C LYS A 279 19.56 20.83 7.33
N VAL A 280 20.24 20.51 6.23
CA VAL A 280 21.49 19.74 6.24
C VAL A 280 22.54 20.34 5.31
N ALA A 281 23.81 20.10 5.61
CA ALA A 281 24.89 20.44 4.69
C ALA A 281 24.76 19.64 3.38
N SER A 282 25.23 20.20 2.26
CA SER A 282 25.12 19.58 0.93
C SER A 282 25.73 18.17 0.86
N LYS A 283 26.74 17.87 1.68
CA LYS A 283 27.38 16.55 1.77
C LYS A 283 26.49 15.47 2.40
N ASP A 284 25.54 15.87 3.24
CA ASP A 284 24.67 14.98 4.00
C ASP A 284 23.26 14.88 3.40
N PHE A 285 22.98 15.72 2.39
CA PHE A 285 21.73 15.80 1.65
C PHE A 285 21.45 14.52 0.87
N LEU A 286 20.21 14.06 0.96
CA LEU A 286 19.69 12.91 0.24
C LEU A 286 18.59 13.37 -0.71
N GLN A 287 18.63 12.89 -1.95
CA GLN A 287 17.53 13.11 -2.89
C GLN A 287 16.21 12.59 -2.32
N PRO A 288 15.06 13.22 -2.62
CA PRO A 288 13.76 12.76 -2.15
C PRO A 288 13.58 11.27 -2.43
N THR A 289 13.14 10.52 -1.42
CA THR A 289 13.00 9.06 -1.47
C THR A 289 11.71 8.65 -0.76
N ILE A 290 11.11 7.53 -1.15
CA ILE A 290 9.90 7.00 -0.51
C ILE A 290 10.25 6.44 0.88
N ALA A 291 9.38 6.66 1.86
CA ALA A 291 9.52 6.00 3.15
C ALA A 291 9.20 4.50 3.02
N THR A 292 10.15 3.66 3.42
CA THR A 292 10.08 2.20 3.29
C THR A 292 9.94 1.49 4.63
N ILE A 293 10.09 2.21 5.74
CA ILE A 293 10.09 1.68 7.10
C ILE A 293 9.08 2.43 7.95
N ALA A 294 8.19 1.67 8.59
CA ALA A 294 7.32 2.14 9.65
C ALA A 294 7.93 1.86 11.02
N LEU A 295 8.08 2.92 11.80
CA LEU A 295 8.77 2.91 13.08
C LEU A 295 7.82 2.80 14.27
N GLY A 296 6.52 2.65 14.00
CA GLY A 296 5.47 2.60 15.00
C GLY A 296 5.21 3.92 15.71
N PRO A 297 4.26 3.92 16.68
CA PRO A 297 3.80 5.12 17.35
C PRO A 297 4.66 5.54 18.55
N GLU A 298 5.58 4.68 19.01
CA GLU A 298 6.42 4.95 20.19
C GLU A 298 7.54 5.98 19.92
N GLY A 299 7.86 6.21 18.65
CA GLY A 299 8.90 7.15 18.24
C GLY A 299 10.32 6.73 18.66
N CYS A 300 11.24 7.69 18.65
CA CYS A 300 12.64 7.48 18.99
C CYS A 300 12.79 6.87 20.39
N GLN A 301 13.73 5.95 20.57
CA GLN A 301 13.98 5.27 21.84
C GLN A 301 14.29 6.21 23.02
N ASP A 302 14.84 7.39 22.75
CA ASP A 302 15.27 8.33 23.80
C ASP A 302 14.26 9.48 24.00
N CYS A 303 13.72 10.06 22.92
CA CYS A 303 12.82 11.22 22.99
C CYS A 303 11.35 10.92 22.66
N HIS A 304 11.01 9.68 22.32
CA HIS A 304 9.67 9.23 21.96
C HIS A 304 9.00 10.05 20.84
N SER A 305 9.82 10.58 19.92
CA SER A 305 9.38 11.44 18.82
C SER A 305 10.31 11.32 17.61
N SER A 306 10.14 12.17 16.60
CA SER A 306 11.01 12.29 15.43
C SER A 306 11.42 13.76 15.21
N SER A 307 12.50 13.99 14.45
CA SER A 307 13.04 15.34 14.22
C SER A 307 12.11 16.25 13.41
N GLU A 308 11.22 15.66 12.62
CA GLU A 308 10.17 16.28 11.83
C GLU A 308 8.78 16.22 12.50
N GLY A 309 8.70 15.61 13.69
CA GLY A 309 7.46 15.27 14.39
C GLY A 309 6.71 14.08 13.77
N PRO A 310 5.82 13.40 14.53
CA PRO A 310 4.92 12.40 13.96
C PRO A 310 3.89 13.03 13.04
N ALA A 311 3.45 12.30 12.01
CA ALA A 311 2.27 12.67 11.23
C ALA A 311 1.01 12.16 11.95
N VAL A 312 -0.02 13.00 12.04
CA VAL A 312 -1.28 12.68 12.73
C VAL A 312 -2.45 13.09 11.84
N PHE A 313 -3.44 12.20 11.70
CA PHE A 313 -4.64 12.48 10.93
C PHE A 313 -5.44 13.64 11.53
N GLY A 314 -5.81 14.61 10.69
CA GLY A 314 -6.54 15.82 11.09
C GLY A 314 -5.65 17.00 11.49
N GLU A 315 -4.37 16.76 11.78
CA GLU A 315 -3.40 17.79 12.13
C GLU A 315 -2.36 17.99 11.02
N SER A 316 -1.87 16.87 10.45
CA SER A 316 -0.88 16.87 9.37
C SER A 316 -1.54 16.99 7.99
N ALA A 317 -0.77 17.51 7.03
CA ALA A 317 -1.19 17.54 5.63
C ALA A 317 -1.41 16.11 5.08
N HIS A 318 -2.42 15.93 4.23
CA HIS A 318 -2.77 14.61 3.68
C HIS A 318 -1.63 13.94 2.91
N GLU A 319 -0.71 14.70 2.32
CA GLU A 319 0.48 14.18 1.62
C GLU A 319 1.50 13.50 2.54
N ALA A 320 1.39 13.72 3.86
CA ALA A 320 2.23 13.04 4.85
C ALA A 320 1.61 11.71 5.34
N LEU A 321 0.39 11.40 4.92
CA LEU A 321 -0.35 10.21 5.34
C LEU A 321 -0.55 9.31 4.11
N PRO A 322 -0.18 8.03 4.16
CA PRO A 322 -0.44 7.10 3.07
C PRO A 322 -1.95 6.87 2.94
N LEU A 323 -2.40 6.60 1.73
CA LEU A 323 -3.72 6.02 1.54
C LEU A 323 -3.78 4.64 2.22
N LEU A 324 -4.91 4.33 2.84
CA LEU A 324 -5.15 3.11 3.59
C LEU A 324 -6.16 2.24 2.85
N ALA A 325 -5.80 0.98 2.65
CA ALA A 325 -6.73 -0.08 2.31
C ALA A 325 -7.48 -0.58 3.57
N PRO A 326 -8.73 -1.04 3.45
CA PRO A 326 -9.52 -1.16 2.23
C PRO A 326 -10.00 0.21 1.71
N ILE A 327 -10.24 0.30 0.40
CA ILE A 327 -10.71 1.55 -0.22
C ILE A 327 -12.08 1.94 0.36
N PRO A 328 -12.29 3.21 0.79
CA PRO A 328 -13.56 3.61 1.39
C PRO A 328 -14.75 3.45 0.43
N LEU A 329 -15.74 2.65 0.84
CA LEU A 329 -16.94 2.37 0.06
C LEU A 329 -17.84 3.60 -0.11
N HIS A 330 -17.97 4.40 0.94
CA HIS A 330 -18.95 5.50 1.00
C HIS A 330 -18.31 6.89 0.87
N SER A 331 -17.02 6.97 0.54
CA SER A 331 -16.29 8.25 0.38
C SER A 331 -15.34 8.19 -0.81
N SER A 332 -15.34 9.24 -1.62
CA SER A 332 -14.40 9.41 -2.74
C SER A 332 -13.48 10.62 -2.51
N THR A 333 -13.18 10.90 -1.24
CA THR A 333 -12.35 12.04 -0.82
C THR A 333 -11.03 11.55 -0.26
N VAL A 334 -9.96 12.32 -0.48
CA VAL A 334 -8.62 12.01 0.07
C VAL A 334 -8.70 11.82 1.59
N ARG A 335 -9.43 12.69 2.30
CA ARG A 335 -9.62 12.59 3.75
C ARG A 335 -10.22 11.24 4.17
N GLY A 336 -11.13 10.66 3.38
CA GLY A 336 -11.65 9.33 3.66
C GLY A 336 -10.63 8.23 3.42
N CYS A 337 -9.76 8.40 2.42
CA CYS A 337 -8.76 7.41 2.02
C CYS A 337 -7.51 7.39 2.93
N VAL A 338 -7.23 8.44 3.70
CA VAL A 338 -6.06 8.52 4.61
C VAL A 338 -6.43 8.40 6.08
N ARG A 339 -7.70 8.07 6.39
CA ARG A 339 -8.22 8.07 7.76
C ARG A 339 -7.95 6.72 8.44
N PRO A 340 -7.11 6.67 9.48
CA PRO A 340 -6.99 5.48 10.33
C PRO A 340 -8.18 5.36 11.30
N GLU A 341 -8.34 4.21 11.90
CA GLU A 341 -9.24 3.99 13.03
C GLU A 341 -8.78 4.81 14.25
N PRO A 342 -9.71 5.47 14.97
CA PRO A 342 -9.37 6.14 16.21
C PRO A 342 -9.04 5.10 17.28
N GLN A 343 -8.05 5.39 18.11
CA GLN A 343 -7.73 4.60 19.30
C GLN A 343 -8.86 4.69 20.34
N GLU A 344 -8.84 3.84 21.36
CA GLU A 344 -9.86 3.82 22.43
C GLU A 344 -10.07 5.19 23.10
N ASP A 345 -9.01 5.99 23.19
CA ASP A 345 -9.01 7.35 23.74
C ASP A 345 -9.62 8.41 22.79
N GLY A 346 -10.11 7.99 21.61
CA GLY A 346 -10.64 8.87 20.56
C GLY A 346 -9.57 9.64 19.77
N LYS A 347 -8.29 9.47 20.08
CA LYS A 347 -7.16 10.07 19.36
C LYS A 347 -6.74 9.21 18.17
N PHE A 348 -6.16 9.83 17.15
CA PHE A 348 -5.60 9.10 16.01
C PHE A 348 -4.16 8.67 16.29
N PRO A 349 -3.73 7.50 15.81
CA PRO A 349 -2.38 7.00 16.02
C PRO A 349 -1.33 7.90 15.36
N GLN A 350 -0.15 7.95 15.98
CA GLN A 350 1.01 8.66 15.43
C GLN A 350 1.67 7.83 14.33
N LEU A 351 2.03 8.50 13.24
CA LEU A 351 2.69 7.90 12.10
C LEU A 351 4.11 8.44 11.95
N ILE A 352 5.10 7.55 12.04
CA ILE A 352 6.52 7.89 11.84
C ILE A 352 7.11 6.96 10.79
N LEU A 353 7.44 7.54 9.63
CA LEU A 353 7.91 6.81 8.46
C LEU A 353 9.25 7.37 7.97
N ARG A 354 10.17 6.48 7.62
CA ARG A 354 11.50 6.83 7.11
C ARG A 354 11.94 5.92 5.96
N CYS A 355 12.85 6.43 5.14
CA CYS A 355 13.62 5.60 4.21
C CYS A 355 14.81 4.93 4.93
N GLU A 356 15.37 3.91 4.30
CA GLU A 356 16.55 3.20 4.80
C GLU A 356 17.77 4.12 4.98
N ASP A 357 18.00 5.04 4.06
CA ASP A 357 19.16 5.94 4.12
C ASP A 357 19.09 6.92 5.30
N CYS A 358 17.88 7.32 5.70
CA CYS A 358 17.66 8.11 6.92
C CYS A 358 17.80 7.27 8.20
N LEU A 359 17.73 5.94 8.11
CA LEU A 359 17.81 5.05 9.27
C LEU A 359 19.13 4.29 9.35
N ARG A 360 20.04 4.49 8.38
CA ARG A 360 21.32 3.81 8.33
C ARG A 360 22.09 4.00 9.63
N GLY A 361 22.36 2.90 10.34
CA GLY A 361 23.03 2.88 11.65
C GLY A 361 22.26 3.52 12.80
N ARG A 362 20.96 3.73 12.64
CA ARG A 362 20.07 4.31 13.65
C ARG A 362 18.81 3.49 13.91
N TRP A 363 18.65 2.35 13.24
CA TRP A 363 17.49 1.48 13.38
C TRP A 363 17.91 0.02 13.49
N CYS A 364 17.29 -0.69 14.42
CA CYS A 364 17.44 -2.12 14.62
C CYS A 364 16.36 -2.89 13.84
N GLU A 365 16.76 -3.76 12.92
CA GLU A 365 15.84 -4.59 12.13
C GLU A 365 15.12 -5.66 12.97
N GLN A 366 15.71 -6.09 14.09
CA GLN A 366 15.14 -7.18 14.91
C GLN A 366 14.10 -6.69 15.91
N CYS A 367 14.32 -5.56 16.59
CA CYS A 367 13.41 -5.05 17.62
C CYS A 367 12.74 -3.72 17.24
N ASN A 368 12.98 -3.23 16.02
CA ASN A 368 12.46 -1.99 15.45
C ASN A 368 12.74 -0.70 16.23
N ARG A 369 13.57 -0.76 17.28
CA ARG A 369 14.07 0.43 17.97
C ARG A 369 14.89 1.30 17.04
N TRP A 370 14.76 2.59 17.21
CA TRP A 370 15.48 3.56 16.42
C TRP A 370 15.80 4.83 17.18
N TRP A 371 16.77 5.59 16.67
CA TRP A 371 17.21 6.85 17.25
C TRP A 371 17.13 7.98 16.22
N CYS A 372 16.54 9.10 16.60
CA CYS A 372 16.44 10.28 15.74
C CYS A 372 17.76 11.06 15.69
N GLU A 373 17.88 11.95 14.71
CA GLU A 373 19.08 12.77 14.48
C GLU A 373 19.47 13.64 15.68
N ASN A 374 18.49 14.03 16.50
CA ASN A 374 18.72 14.85 17.69
C ASN A 374 19.25 14.03 18.87
N CYS A 375 18.90 12.74 18.96
CA CYS A 375 19.28 11.86 20.07
C CYS A 375 20.53 11.01 19.76
N TYR A 376 20.86 10.86 18.48
CA TYR A 376 22.03 10.14 18.03
C TYR A 376 22.57 10.77 16.74
N GLN A 377 23.45 11.74 16.93
CA GLN A 377 24.31 12.22 15.87
C GLN A 377 25.34 11.12 15.63
N GLU A 378 25.18 10.35 14.55
CA GLU A 378 26.23 9.42 14.16
C GLU A 378 27.57 10.16 14.09
N PRO A 379 28.68 9.53 14.52
CA PRO A 379 29.98 10.14 14.36
C PRO A 379 30.19 10.51 12.87
N PRO A 380 30.73 11.70 12.58
CA PRO A 380 30.89 12.24 11.22
C PRO A 380 31.92 11.50 10.33
N SER A 381 32.22 10.23 10.61
CA SER A 381 33.18 9.42 9.86
C SER A 381 32.59 8.72 8.62
N ARG A 382 31.33 8.97 8.27
CA ARG A 382 30.67 8.39 7.08
C ARG A 382 30.91 9.14 5.77
N VAL A 383 32.17 9.50 5.49
CA VAL A 383 32.60 9.83 4.11
C VAL A 383 33.41 8.70 3.49
N SER A 384 33.88 7.69 4.24
CA SER A 384 34.39 6.47 3.63
C SER A 384 33.43 5.32 3.89
N LEU A 385 33.17 4.56 2.83
CA LEU A 385 33.07 3.11 2.96
C LEU A 385 34.02 2.68 4.08
N ARG A 386 33.54 2.07 5.16
CA ARG A 386 34.44 1.22 5.92
C ARG A 386 34.92 0.21 4.91
N THR A 387 36.20 0.28 4.55
CA THR A 387 36.85 -0.79 3.79
C THR A 387 36.56 -2.09 4.54
N GLU A 388 36.43 -3.21 3.82
CA GLU A 388 36.22 -4.53 4.44
C GLU A 388 37.22 -4.76 5.59
N MET A 389 38.43 -4.20 5.46
CA MET A 389 39.47 -4.13 6.47
C MET A 389 39.05 -3.48 7.80
N GLN A 390 38.36 -2.34 7.81
CA GLN A 390 37.88 -1.69 9.04
C GLN A 390 36.66 -2.41 9.65
N HIS A 391 35.91 -3.13 8.83
CA HIS A 391 34.86 -4.04 9.31
C HIS A 391 35.47 -5.26 10.00
N LEU A 392 36.55 -5.81 9.44
CA LEU A 392 37.32 -6.92 10.00
C LEU A 392 38.07 -6.50 11.27
N GLU A 393 38.75 -5.35 11.29
CA GLU A 393 39.45 -4.84 12.48
C GLU A 393 38.48 -4.65 13.66
N MET A 394 37.30 -4.06 13.41
CA MET A 394 36.31 -3.90 14.47
C MET A 394 35.69 -5.24 14.90
N GLN A 395 35.56 -6.21 13.98
CA GLN A 395 35.12 -7.56 14.33
C GLN A 395 36.20 -8.28 15.16
N GLU A 396 37.48 -8.13 14.81
CA GLU A 396 38.62 -8.67 15.57
C GLU A 396 38.77 -8.01 16.95
N ASP A 397 38.58 -6.70 17.07
CA ASP A 397 38.59 -5.98 18.35
C ASP A 397 37.43 -6.43 19.25
N LEU A 398 36.25 -6.69 18.65
CA LEU A 398 35.08 -7.24 19.34
C LEU A 398 35.29 -8.69 19.80
N GLU A 399 35.99 -9.50 19.00
CA GLU A 399 36.38 -10.87 19.35
C GLU A 399 37.49 -10.90 20.42
N ARG A 400 38.37 -9.89 20.47
CA ARG A 400 39.57 -9.87 21.33
C ARG A 400 39.33 -9.25 22.71
N GLU A 401 38.60 -8.14 22.81
CA GLU A 401 38.41 -7.39 24.08
C GLU A 401 36.98 -7.46 24.63
N GLY A 402 36.03 -7.97 23.84
CA GLY A 402 34.61 -7.95 24.16
C GLY A 402 34.01 -6.52 24.11
N TRP A 403 32.69 -6.43 24.14
CA TRP A 403 31.96 -5.15 23.95
C TRP A 403 32.14 -4.11 25.08
N ALA A 404 32.89 -4.42 26.15
CA ALA A 404 33.17 -3.48 27.23
C ALA A 404 34.01 -2.27 26.76
N ALA A 405 34.88 -2.44 25.75
CA ALA A 405 35.69 -1.36 25.20
C ALA A 405 34.88 -0.35 24.38
N VAL A 406 33.85 -0.80 23.65
CA VAL A 406 33.00 0.07 22.79
C VAL A 406 31.99 0.87 23.62
N ASN A 407 31.50 0.32 24.73
CA ASN A 407 30.64 1.04 25.68
C ASN A 407 31.42 2.03 26.57
N ASN A 408 32.73 1.85 26.77
CA ASN A 408 33.55 2.75 27.59
C ASN A 408 34.20 3.90 26.80
N ALA A 409 33.84 4.07 25.52
CA ALA A 409 34.22 5.27 24.78
C ALA A 409 33.60 6.51 25.46
N PRO A 410 34.38 7.58 25.74
CA PRO A 410 33.86 8.75 26.43
C PRO A 410 32.65 9.33 25.70
N ASN A 411 31.62 9.70 26.48
CA ASN A 411 30.30 10.16 26.06
C ASN A 411 30.34 10.98 24.76
N GLY A 412 29.90 10.36 23.66
CA GLY A 412 29.77 11.00 22.35
C GLY A 412 29.88 10.07 21.14
N ASN A 413 30.54 8.90 21.27
CA ASN A 413 30.83 8.00 20.14
C ASN A 413 30.36 6.55 20.30
N GLN A 414 29.48 6.25 21.26
CA GLN A 414 28.95 4.89 21.43
C GLN A 414 28.07 4.50 20.22
N VAL A 415 28.47 3.45 19.51
CA VAL A 415 27.71 2.92 18.38
C VAL A 415 26.43 2.28 18.89
N LYS A 416 25.26 2.87 18.59
CA LYS A 416 23.96 2.33 19.03
C LYS A 416 23.48 1.15 18.19
N VAL A 417 23.80 1.14 16.89
CA VAL A 417 23.39 0.09 15.95
C VAL A 417 24.60 -0.35 15.13
N PHE A 418 24.85 -1.65 15.12
CA PHE A 418 25.86 -2.29 14.29
C PHE A 418 25.24 -3.46 13.53
N SER A 419 25.60 -3.60 12.25
CA SER A 419 25.03 -4.64 11.36
C SER A 419 23.50 -4.73 11.42
N LYS A 420 22.83 -3.57 11.46
CA LYS A 420 21.36 -3.42 11.57
C LYS A 420 20.74 -3.97 12.87
N LEU A 421 21.55 -4.26 13.88
CA LEU A 421 21.08 -4.69 15.21
C LEU A 421 21.45 -3.65 16.26
N CYS A 422 20.55 -3.40 17.20
CA CYS A 422 20.90 -2.59 18.37
C CYS A 422 21.93 -3.35 19.22
N VAL A 423 22.99 -2.63 19.60
CA VAL A 423 24.12 -3.20 20.33
C VAL A 423 23.69 -3.73 21.68
N GLU A 424 22.90 -2.95 22.43
CA GLU A 424 22.55 -3.26 23.82
C GLU A 424 21.73 -4.53 24.03
N ARG A 425 20.97 -4.98 23.01
CA ARG A 425 20.01 -6.09 23.17
C ARG A 425 20.14 -7.16 22.11
N CYS A 426 20.00 -6.77 20.84
CA CYS A 426 19.87 -7.72 19.74
C CYS A 426 21.21 -8.34 19.36
N LEU A 427 22.25 -7.52 19.23
CA LEU A 427 23.57 -7.99 18.84
C LEU A 427 24.21 -8.88 19.93
N VAL A 428 24.14 -8.46 21.20
CA VAL A 428 24.60 -9.29 22.34
C VAL A 428 23.83 -10.61 22.38
N GLY A 429 22.52 -10.58 22.12
CA GLY A 429 21.70 -11.80 22.04
C GLY A 429 22.17 -12.77 20.95
N GLU A 430 22.47 -12.28 19.74
CA GLU A 430 22.99 -13.13 18.65
C GLU A 430 24.39 -13.70 18.95
N MET A 431 25.30 -12.89 19.49
CA MET A 431 26.65 -13.34 19.84
C MET A 431 26.62 -14.41 20.94
N MET A 432 25.76 -14.25 21.96
CA MET A 432 25.59 -15.24 23.02
C MET A 432 24.92 -16.53 22.53
N ALA A 433 24.04 -16.44 21.53
CA ALA A 433 23.45 -17.62 20.88
C ALA A 433 24.47 -18.38 20.01
N GLY A 434 25.36 -17.68 19.32
CA GLY A 434 26.45 -18.28 18.54
C GLY A 434 27.56 -18.91 19.40
N ALA A 435 27.84 -18.34 20.57
CA ALA A 435 28.81 -18.90 21.53
C ALA A 435 28.38 -20.26 22.13
N GLY A 436 27.09 -20.64 21.98
CA GLY A 436 26.54 -21.93 22.42
C GLY A 436 26.58 -23.06 21.37
N SER A 437 26.96 -22.79 20.11
CA SER A 437 26.97 -23.82 19.05
C SER A 437 28.34 -24.48 18.83
N ASN A 438 29.34 -24.21 19.67
CA ASN A 438 30.63 -24.92 19.67
C ASN A 438 30.60 -26.21 20.51
N GLY A 439 29.54 -27.01 20.32
CA GLY A 439 29.43 -28.35 20.88
C GLY A 439 29.07 -29.34 19.78
N MET A 440 30.01 -30.23 19.46
CA MET A 440 29.89 -31.42 18.60
C MET A 440 30.07 -31.21 17.09
N TRP A 441 31.32 -30.97 16.68
CA TRP A 441 31.93 -31.77 15.63
C TRP A 441 33.14 -32.48 16.24
N GLY A 442 32.93 -33.73 16.64
CA GLY A 442 33.94 -34.71 17.02
C GLY A 442 33.57 -36.02 16.36
#